data_AF-A0A0E3RMV0-F1
#
_entry.id   AF-A0A0E3RMV0-F1
#
_cell.length_a   1.000
_cell.length_b   1.000
_cell.length_c   1.000
_cell.angle_alpha   90.00
_cell.angle_beta   90.00
_cell.angle_gamma   90.00
#
_symmetry.space_group_name_H-M   'P 1'
#
loop_
_entity.id
_entity.type
_entity.pdbx_description
1 polymer ?
#
loop_
_entity_poly.entity_id
_entity_poly.type
_entity_poly.pdbx_seq_one_letter_code
_entity_poly.pdbx_strand_id
1 'polypeptide(L)'
;MTQYFEVENRDGAARIGKLLLSPELRTPCALHTAALGNLENPGPVVDAGSLWTGSQEELQERIKKIREKTGKGTLVILPHQAYPPAIPAESLGKVKTFTSDGNNEIDGPAGSLLRIGGEVQKSDLYIIEGIGTLENNARRFLETLIDLKNRIPPDTALYAPNLALPENAAMLAYMGIDVTDDTRAEIAAYSDVYLTAAGSFYLDSLTEFPCRCRVCASTTPAELRTLPKAERAKLLAAHNRDALDAEFSLVREKIRAGNLREYVEGQCRVRPWLTALLRLGDFEYSYLEERVPAFRQNQLLADTSESLSRIEVVRFAQRIRERYTPPDLDILLLLPCAARKPYSTSQSHQKFILTLGKYRKFVHEVIITSPLGIVPRELELTYPAAHYDTAVTGHWDEEEKAWVSGCLEDYLSKYNYKAIVAHVEGAYREICERVARKLGIEIVYTAGESLTSYESLSSLKNTVESICTSEGFNRKSQNAEEEKKNFVKAVASYQFGEGAKYLFSGEVGTPVVKGRFPKYQLFVGKKQLATLIPQYGMLALSPEGGELVLKSEKYVVKIDDFVPRGSILAPGVLEADHGIRPNDEVIVLGKRALCVGRAAMSGKEMEKSGRGVAVDVRHVKKL
;
A
#
# COMPACT_ATOMS: atom_id res chain seq x y z
N MET A 1 -6.96 19.72 14.63
CA MET A 1 -5.67 19.04 14.88
C MET A 1 -5.74 18.40 16.25
N THR A 2 -5.58 17.08 16.29
CA THR A 2 -5.51 16.30 17.53
C THR A 2 -4.09 16.42 18.10
N GLN A 3 -3.99 16.43 19.43
CA GLN A 3 -2.70 16.40 20.10
C GLN A 3 -2.27 14.98 20.52
N TYR A 4 -3.06 13.96 20.24
CA TYR A 4 -2.96 12.68 20.94
C TYR A 4 -2.69 11.45 20.07
N PHE A 5 -2.82 11.50 18.74
CA PHE A 5 -2.45 10.37 17.87
C PHE A 5 -1.34 10.77 16.89
N GLU A 6 -0.29 9.98 16.77
CA GLU A 6 0.83 10.21 15.84
C GLU A 6 1.12 8.93 15.05
N VAL A 7 1.20 9.03 13.71
CA VAL A 7 1.55 7.89 12.85
C VAL A 7 3.07 7.75 12.78
N GLU A 8 3.61 6.62 13.24
CA GLU A 8 5.04 6.31 13.22
C GLU A 8 5.43 5.52 11.96
N ASN A 9 4.59 4.58 11.52
CA ASN A 9 4.89 3.69 10.40
C ASN A 9 3.61 3.24 9.66
N ARG A 10 3.74 2.75 8.43
CA ARG A 10 2.58 2.32 7.62
C ARG A 10 2.89 1.26 6.59
N ASP A 11 1.84 0.53 6.25
CA ASP A 11 1.81 -0.37 5.11
C ASP A 11 0.41 -0.38 4.48
N GLY A 12 0.27 0.34 3.36
CA GLY A 12 -1.05 0.62 2.78
C GLY A 12 -1.89 1.50 3.72
N ALA A 13 -3.15 1.14 3.93
CA ALA A 13 -4.02 1.87 4.86
C ALA A 13 -3.76 1.52 6.34
N ALA A 14 -3.04 0.43 6.62
CA ALA A 14 -2.61 0.08 7.97
C ALA A 14 -1.53 1.03 8.46
N ARG A 15 -1.59 1.37 9.75
CA ARG A 15 -0.64 2.29 10.36
C ARG A 15 -0.34 1.91 11.80
N ILE A 16 0.95 1.98 12.14
CA ILE A 16 1.40 1.98 13.52
C ILE A 16 1.30 3.41 13.99
N GLY A 17 0.30 3.66 14.81
CA GLY A 17 0.11 4.93 15.47
C GLY A 17 0.40 4.83 16.97
N LYS A 18 0.70 5.97 17.55
CA LYS A 18 0.98 6.17 18.96
C LYS A 18 -0.08 7.11 19.53
N LEU A 19 -0.95 6.56 20.37
CA LEU A 19 -1.85 7.33 21.21
C LEU A 19 -1.06 7.79 22.46
N LEU A 20 -0.81 9.08 22.54
CA LEU A 20 -0.03 9.78 23.57
C LEU A 20 -0.84 9.88 24.88
N LEU A 21 -1.11 8.72 25.46
CA LEU A 21 -1.85 8.49 26.69
C LEU A 21 -0.91 7.98 27.80
N SER A 22 -1.45 7.73 28.99
CA SER A 22 -0.72 7.20 30.15
C SER A 22 -1.46 5.99 30.73
N PRO A 23 -1.04 4.75 30.40
CA PRO A 23 0.09 4.39 29.53
C PRO A 23 -0.17 4.70 28.05
N GLU A 24 0.92 4.79 27.28
CA GLU A 24 0.86 4.92 25.82
C GLU A 24 0.19 3.70 25.19
N LEU A 25 -0.65 3.92 24.18
CA LEU A 25 -1.23 2.85 23.37
C LEU A 25 -0.67 2.88 21.95
N ARG A 26 -0.26 1.71 21.44
CA ARG A 26 0.25 1.54 20.07
C ARG A 26 -0.76 0.80 19.21
N THR A 27 -1.11 1.37 18.07
CA THR A 27 -2.05 0.77 17.10
C THR A 27 -1.31 -0.04 16.02
N PRO A 28 -1.98 -0.96 15.30
CA PRO A 28 -3.30 -1.51 15.62
C PRO A 28 -3.30 -2.30 16.93
N CYS A 29 -4.39 -2.22 17.71
CA CYS A 29 -4.54 -2.92 19.00
C CYS A 29 -5.99 -3.23 19.37
N ALA A 30 -6.20 -4.15 20.32
CA ALA A 30 -7.47 -4.37 20.99
C ALA A 30 -7.51 -3.68 22.36
N LEU A 31 -8.62 -3.02 22.69
CA LEU A 31 -8.93 -2.56 24.03
C LEU A 31 -9.57 -3.71 24.83
N HIS A 32 -9.25 -3.78 26.12
CA HIS A 32 -9.92 -4.70 27.04
C HIS A 32 -11.21 -4.06 27.56
N THR A 33 -12.34 -4.56 27.11
CA THR A 33 -13.66 -4.01 27.41
C THR A 33 -13.95 -3.92 28.92
N ALA A 34 -13.56 -4.93 29.69
CA ALA A 34 -13.70 -4.94 31.14
C ALA A 34 -12.96 -3.78 31.84
N ALA A 35 -11.94 -3.19 31.21
CA ALA A 35 -11.18 -2.07 31.76
C ALA A 35 -11.79 -0.70 31.41
N LEU A 36 -12.62 -0.61 30.35
CA LEU A 36 -13.17 0.67 29.88
C LEU A 36 -14.07 1.35 30.92
N GLY A 37 -14.81 0.58 31.71
CA GLY A 37 -15.68 1.10 32.77
C GLY A 37 -15.01 1.27 34.14
N ASN A 38 -13.73 0.91 34.30
CA ASN A 38 -13.07 0.87 35.60
C ASN A 38 -12.64 2.25 36.08
N LEU A 39 -13.33 2.79 37.08
CA LEU A 39 -12.99 4.08 37.70
C LEU A 39 -12.04 3.96 38.89
N GLU A 40 -11.86 2.77 39.47
CA GLU A 40 -10.97 2.55 40.61
C GLU A 40 -9.51 2.58 40.17
N ASN A 41 -9.20 1.90 39.06
CA ASN A 41 -7.90 1.92 38.41
C ASN A 41 -8.08 2.17 36.91
N PRO A 42 -8.32 3.43 36.50
CA PRO A 42 -8.62 3.77 35.13
C PRO A 42 -7.43 3.49 34.22
N GLY A 43 -7.73 2.84 33.09
CA GLY A 43 -6.75 2.58 32.04
C GLY A 43 -6.48 3.81 31.15
N PRO A 44 -5.76 3.62 30.04
CA PRO A 44 -5.50 4.68 29.08
C PRO A 44 -6.77 5.14 28.35
N VAL A 45 -7.82 4.32 28.30
CA VAL A 45 -9.13 4.65 27.73
C VAL A 45 -10.21 4.33 28.77
N VAL A 46 -11.13 5.27 28.98
CA VAL A 46 -12.28 5.10 29.86
C VAL A 46 -13.56 5.49 29.12
N ASP A 47 -14.60 4.69 29.28
CA ASP A 47 -15.94 4.98 28.80
C ASP A 47 -16.75 5.73 29.86
N ALA A 48 -17.21 6.93 29.50
CA ALA A 48 -18.06 7.75 30.35
C ALA A 48 -19.44 7.12 30.57
N GLY A 49 -19.88 6.22 29.68
CA GLY A 49 -21.14 5.48 29.80
C GLY A 49 -22.21 5.91 28.81
N SER A 50 -23.38 5.27 28.94
CA SER A 50 -24.46 5.38 27.95
C SER A 50 -25.64 6.22 28.44
N LEU A 51 -26.18 7.03 27.54
CA LEU A 51 -27.43 7.76 27.74
C LEU A 51 -28.67 6.85 27.78
N TRP A 52 -28.53 5.56 27.46
CA TRP A 52 -29.59 4.57 27.67
C TRP A 52 -29.78 4.23 29.15
N THR A 53 -28.75 4.41 29.98
CA THR A 53 -28.73 3.95 31.38
C THR A 53 -28.53 5.08 32.40
N GLY A 54 -28.13 6.28 31.96
CA GLY A 54 -27.93 7.44 32.84
C GLY A 54 -28.45 8.74 32.22
N SER A 55 -28.78 9.70 33.08
CA SER A 55 -29.13 11.06 32.67
C SER A 55 -27.90 11.82 32.18
N GLN A 56 -28.15 12.91 31.45
CA GLN A 56 -27.08 13.74 30.90
C GLN A 56 -26.24 14.37 32.02
N GLU A 57 -26.86 14.82 33.09
CA GLU A 57 -26.23 15.45 34.25
C GLU A 57 -25.30 14.48 34.99
N GLU A 58 -25.77 13.24 35.21
CA GLU A 58 -24.98 12.18 35.87
C GLU A 58 -23.72 11.83 35.07
N LEU A 59 -23.86 11.68 33.75
CA LEU A 59 -22.73 11.35 32.88
C LEU A 59 -21.72 12.51 32.77
N GLN A 60 -22.19 13.77 32.80
CA GLN A 60 -21.29 14.93 32.86
C GLN A 60 -20.50 14.99 34.18
N GLU A 61 -21.15 14.73 35.31
CA GLU A 61 -20.47 14.65 36.60
C GLU A 61 -19.45 13.50 36.61
N ARG A 62 -19.77 12.37 35.97
CA ARG A 62 -18.85 11.25 35.79
C ARG A 62 -17.62 11.62 34.98
N ILE A 63 -17.75 12.38 33.89
CA ILE A 63 -16.59 12.89 33.12
C ILE A 63 -15.70 13.74 34.01
N LYS A 64 -16.28 14.67 34.81
CA LYS A 64 -15.52 15.51 35.74
C LYS A 64 -14.72 14.67 36.72
N LYS A 65 -15.35 13.67 37.35
CA LYS A 65 -14.68 12.73 38.26
C LYS A 65 -13.55 11.95 37.58
N ILE A 66 -13.76 11.49 36.34
CA ILE A 66 -12.71 10.81 35.56
C ILE A 66 -11.53 11.75 35.33
N ARG A 67 -11.79 13.01 34.94
CA ARG A 67 -10.76 14.01 34.67
C ARG A 67 -10.01 14.45 35.92
N GLU A 68 -10.69 14.65 37.05
CA GLU A 68 -10.06 14.93 38.34
C GLU A 68 -9.08 13.83 38.75
N LYS A 69 -9.41 12.58 38.43
CA LYS A 69 -8.59 11.42 38.77
C LYS A 69 -7.43 11.15 37.79
N THR A 70 -7.66 11.33 36.49
CA THR A 70 -6.74 10.89 35.43
C THR A 70 -6.03 12.03 34.68
N GLY A 71 -6.51 13.26 34.85
CA GLY A 71 -6.05 14.41 34.09
C GLY A 71 -6.19 14.20 32.58
N LYS A 72 -5.15 14.59 31.84
CA LYS A 72 -5.08 14.51 30.36
C LYS A 72 -4.37 13.26 29.85
N GLY A 73 -4.00 12.33 30.75
CA GLY A 73 -3.31 11.08 30.39
C GLY A 73 -4.26 10.00 29.87
N THR A 74 -5.56 10.11 30.13
CA THR A 74 -6.57 9.10 29.75
C THR A 74 -7.53 9.65 28.72
N LEU A 75 -7.78 8.91 27.64
CA LEU A 75 -8.81 9.23 26.67
C LEU A 75 -10.18 8.89 27.25
N VAL A 76 -11.12 9.84 27.18
CA VAL A 76 -12.50 9.61 27.62
C VAL A 76 -13.40 9.45 26.40
N ILE A 77 -13.98 8.28 26.24
CA ILE A 77 -15.09 8.07 25.31
C ILE A 77 -16.28 8.81 25.88
N LEU A 78 -16.80 9.76 25.11
CA LEU A 78 -17.87 10.65 25.54
C LEU A 78 -19.19 9.89 25.72
N PRO A 79 -20.10 10.43 26.55
CA PRO A 79 -21.43 9.87 26.72
C PRO A 79 -22.09 9.63 25.38
N HIS A 80 -22.61 8.43 25.21
CA HIS A 80 -23.06 7.98 23.91
C HIS A 80 -24.41 7.30 23.97
N GLN A 81 -25.17 7.45 22.88
CA GLN A 81 -26.43 6.76 22.65
C GLN A 81 -26.30 5.98 21.35
N ALA A 82 -25.72 4.78 21.43
CA ALA A 82 -25.48 3.95 20.26
C ALA A 82 -26.78 3.32 19.74
N TYR A 83 -26.91 3.21 18.43
CA TYR A 83 -28.01 2.57 17.71
C TYR A 83 -27.49 1.54 16.69
N PRO A 84 -28.35 0.60 16.24
CA PRO A 84 -28.05 -0.22 15.07
C PRO A 84 -27.79 0.62 13.82
N PRO A 85 -26.99 0.15 12.83
CA PRO A 85 -26.74 0.90 11.60
C PRO A 85 -27.99 1.24 10.79
N ALA A 86 -29.04 0.42 10.88
CA ALA A 86 -30.33 0.67 10.25
C ALA A 86 -31.31 1.20 11.30
N ILE A 87 -31.53 2.51 11.32
CA ILE A 87 -32.63 3.12 12.08
C ILE A 87 -33.58 3.92 11.17
N PRO A 88 -34.89 3.92 11.46
CA PRO A 88 -35.84 4.78 10.77
C PRO A 88 -35.45 6.27 10.85
N ALA A 89 -35.66 7.03 9.78
CA ALA A 89 -35.29 8.45 9.72
C ALA A 89 -35.98 9.30 10.80
N GLU A 90 -37.22 8.95 11.14
CA GLU A 90 -37.99 9.52 12.24
C GLU A 90 -37.36 9.30 13.63
N SER A 91 -36.51 8.28 13.77
CA SER A 91 -35.74 8.01 15.00
C SER A 91 -34.42 8.78 15.05
N LEU A 92 -33.88 9.21 13.90
CA LEU A 92 -32.67 10.06 13.84
C LEU A 92 -32.89 11.43 14.46
N GLY A 93 -34.08 12.03 14.29
CA GLY A 93 -34.40 13.36 14.83
C GLY A 93 -34.55 13.44 16.36
N LYS A 94 -34.53 12.30 17.07
CA LYS A 94 -34.57 12.23 18.55
C LYS A 94 -33.20 12.04 19.18
N VAL A 95 -32.14 12.00 18.37
CA VAL A 95 -30.77 11.88 18.85
C VAL A 95 -30.40 13.17 19.57
N LYS A 96 -30.41 13.13 20.91
CA LYS A 96 -29.66 14.09 21.71
C LYS A 96 -28.19 13.74 21.55
N THR A 97 -27.62 14.12 20.40
CA THR A 97 -26.17 14.15 20.30
C THR A 97 -25.73 15.06 21.42
N PHE A 98 -24.79 14.62 22.25
CA PHE A 98 -23.99 15.56 23.01
C PHE A 98 -23.23 16.38 21.97
N THR A 99 -23.88 17.38 21.37
CA THR A 99 -23.20 18.54 20.88
C THR A 99 -22.67 19.18 22.15
N SER A 100 -21.37 19.38 22.23
CA SER A 100 -20.90 20.52 22.98
C SER A 100 -21.72 21.72 22.45
N ASP A 101 -22.75 22.16 23.18
CA ASP A 101 -23.06 23.58 23.18
C ASP A 101 -21.69 24.22 23.40
N GLY A 102 -21.27 25.10 22.48
CA GLY A 102 -19.88 25.56 22.30
C GLY A 102 -19.20 26.24 23.50
N ASN A 103 -19.70 26.02 24.72
CA ASN A 103 -19.22 26.51 26.00
C ASN A 103 -18.59 25.43 26.91
N ASN A 104 -18.70 24.13 26.62
CA ASN A 104 -18.05 23.07 27.42
C ASN A 104 -17.03 22.29 26.59
N GLU A 105 -15.90 22.91 26.26
CA GLU A 105 -14.73 22.18 25.76
C GLU A 105 -14.31 21.15 26.81
N ILE A 106 -14.34 19.87 26.45
CA ILE A 106 -13.79 18.81 27.30
C ILE A 106 -12.28 18.96 27.27
N ASP A 107 -11.70 19.27 28.42
CA ASP A 107 -10.26 19.43 28.56
C ASP A 107 -9.56 18.06 28.53
N GLY A 108 -8.80 17.78 27.46
CA GLY A 108 -8.03 16.53 27.29
C GLY A 108 -8.52 15.61 26.16
N PRO A 109 -7.92 14.40 26.00
CA PRO A 109 -8.19 13.53 24.87
C PRO A 109 -9.59 12.92 24.91
N ALA A 110 -10.31 12.98 23.79
CA ALA A 110 -11.70 12.56 23.71
C ALA A 110 -11.96 11.56 22.55
N GLY A 111 -12.89 10.64 22.79
CA GLY A 111 -13.41 9.74 21.78
C GLY A 111 -14.91 9.93 21.56
N SER A 112 -15.37 9.94 20.31
CA SER A 112 -16.79 10.13 19.99
C SER A 112 -17.30 9.07 19.02
N LEU A 113 -18.59 8.76 19.12
CA LEU A 113 -19.26 7.95 18.11
C LEU A 113 -19.22 8.64 16.75
N LEU A 114 -19.07 7.83 15.72
CA LEU A 114 -19.06 8.25 14.32
C LEU A 114 -20.08 7.41 13.56
N ARG A 115 -21.10 8.11 13.04
CA ARG A 115 -22.19 7.55 12.24
C ARG A 115 -22.07 7.94 10.77
N ILE A 116 -22.47 7.02 9.89
CA ILE A 116 -22.68 7.32 8.46
C ILE A 116 -23.73 8.42 8.33
N GLY A 117 -23.41 9.50 7.60
CA GLY A 117 -24.31 10.64 7.40
C GLY A 117 -24.53 11.54 8.63
N GLY A 118 -23.99 11.22 9.80
CA GLY A 118 -24.04 12.10 10.99
C GLY A 118 -23.04 13.26 10.89
N GLU A 119 -23.07 14.23 11.81
CA GLU A 119 -22.02 15.25 11.87
C GLU A 119 -20.73 14.70 12.50
N VAL A 120 -19.57 15.08 11.96
CA VAL A 120 -18.27 14.66 12.51
C VAL A 120 -17.87 15.64 13.61
N GLN A 121 -17.90 15.16 14.85
CA GLN A 121 -17.36 15.92 15.98
C GLN A 121 -15.83 15.80 16.01
N LYS A 122 -15.12 16.86 16.41
CA LYS A 122 -13.66 16.83 16.52
C LYS A 122 -13.26 15.94 17.70
N SER A 123 -12.57 14.84 17.42
CA SER A 123 -12.14 13.86 18.43
C SER A 123 -10.76 13.30 18.10
N ASP A 124 -10.10 12.72 19.09
CA ASP A 124 -8.82 12.04 18.94
C ASP A 124 -9.00 10.56 18.57
N LEU A 125 -10.13 9.98 18.99
CA LEU A 125 -10.58 8.63 18.67
C LEU A 125 -12.01 8.67 18.11
N TYR A 126 -12.18 8.22 16.87
CA TYR A 126 -13.49 8.04 16.27
C TYR A 126 -13.95 6.60 16.41
N ILE A 127 -15.18 6.39 16.89
CA ILE A 127 -15.70 5.07 17.20
C ILE A 127 -16.80 4.76 16.20
N ILE A 128 -16.60 3.75 15.34
CA ILE A 128 -17.58 3.44 14.31
C ILE A 128 -18.80 2.78 14.93
N GLU A 129 -19.92 3.47 14.89
CA GLU A 129 -21.15 2.99 15.48
C GLU A 129 -21.71 1.78 14.72
N GLY A 130 -22.03 0.71 15.47
CA GLY A 130 -22.69 -0.48 14.92
C GLY A 130 -21.85 -1.30 13.92
N ILE A 131 -20.57 -1.01 13.73
CA ILE A 131 -19.73 -1.69 12.73
C ILE A 131 -19.66 -3.21 12.93
N GLY A 132 -19.71 -3.68 14.18
CA GLY A 132 -19.71 -5.11 14.51
C GLY A 132 -20.84 -5.90 13.84
N THR A 133 -21.97 -5.25 13.49
CA THR A 133 -23.09 -5.90 12.79
C THR A 133 -22.84 -6.09 11.30
N LEU A 134 -21.74 -5.55 10.76
CA LEU A 134 -21.35 -5.68 9.34
C LEU A 134 -20.39 -6.86 9.09
N GLU A 135 -20.08 -7.65 10.12
CA GLU A 135 -19.35 -8.91 9.92
C GLU A 135 -20.04 -9.76 8.85
N ASN A 136 -19.24 -10.40 7.99
CA ASN A 136 -19.70 -11.18 6.84
C ASN A 136 -20.41 -10.37 5.72
N ASN A 137 -20.48 -9.03 5.84
CA ASN A 137 -20.97 -8.14 4.78
C ASN A 137 -19.83 -7.23 4.29
N ALA A 138 -18.90 -7.81 3.53
CA ALA A 138 -17.69 -7.13 3.06
C ALA A 138 -17.97 -5.82 2.31
N ARG A 139 -19.00 -5.79 1.46
CA ARG A 139 -19.39 -4.60 0.68
C ARG A 139 -19.82 -3.45 1.59
N ARG A 140 -20.81 -3.67 2.45
CA ARG A 140 -21.29 -2.61 3.36
C ARG A 140 -20.23 -2.17 4.35
N PHE A 141 -19.38 -3.10 4.83
CA PHE A 141 -18.25 -2.77 5.68
C PHE A 141 -17.30 -1.79 4.98
N LEU A 142 -16.88 -2.08 3.75
CA LEU A 142 -15.97 -1.23 2.99
C LEU A 142 -16.59 0.13 2.66
N GLU A 143 -17.83 0.16 2.18
CA GLU A 143 -18.56 1.41 1.89
C GLU A 143 -18.61 2.31 3.15
N THR A 144 -18.95 1.72 4.29
CA THR A 144 -18.98 2.42 5.59
C THR A 144 -17.60 2.93 5.97
N LEU A 145 -16.58 2.08 5.90
CA LEU A 145 -15.23 2.43 6.32
C LEU A 145 -14.65 3.57 5.48
N ILE A 146 -14.82 3.50 4.15
CA ILE A 146 -14.28 4.49 3.22
C ILE A 146 -15.00 5.84 3.37
N ASP A 147 -16.33 5.87 3.52
CA ASP A 147 -17.07 7.09 3.81
C ASP A 147 -16.50 7.78 5.06
N LEU A 148 -16.40 7.03 6.15
CA LEU A 148 -15.95 7.55 7.43
C LEU A 148 -14.49 8.02 7.38
N LYS A 149 -13.58 7.23 6.79
CA LYS A 149 -12.16 7.60 6.61
C LYS A 149 -11.97 8.87 5.78
N ASN A 150 -12.87 9.15 4.83
CA ASN A 150 -12.80 10.37 4.02
C ASN A 150 -13.24 11.63 4.79
N ARG A 151 -14.02 11.46 5.86
CA ARG A 151 -14.63 12.54 6.64
C ARG A 151 -13.83 12.92 7.90
N ILE A 152 -13.01 12.01 8.42
CA ILE A 152 -12.18 12.26 9.62
C ILE A 152 -10.75 12.73 9.25
N PRO A 153 -10.08 13.48 10.14
CA PRO A 153 -8.68 13.86 9.94
C PRO A 153 -7.75 12.64 9.90
N PRO A 154 -6.72 12.60 9.04
CA PRO A 154 -5.78 11.49 8.97
C PRO A 154 -5.00 11.28 10.26
N ASP A 155 -4.74 12.32 11.03
CA ASP A 155 -3.97 12.24 12.27
C ASP A 155 -4.80 11.79 13.48
N THR A 156 -5.98 11.19 13.29
CA THR A 156 -6.87 10.66 14.36
C THR A 156 -7.01 9.14 14.29
N ALA A 157 -7.29 8.48 15.42
CA ALA A 157 -7.47 7.03 15.48
C ALA A 157 -8.92 6.62 15.17
N LEU A 158 -9.11 5.44 14.56
CA LEU A 158 -10.41 4.85 14.26
C LEU A 158 -10.61 3.52 14.98
N TYR A 159 -11.64 3.44 15.82
CA TYR A 159 -12.03 2.28 16.62
C TYR A 159 -13.22 1.56 16.00
N ALA A 160 -13.06 0.26 15.68
CA ALA A 160 -14.15 -0.63 15.28
C ALA A 160 -14.53 -1.60 16.42
N PRO A 161 -15.58 -1.28 17.21
CA PRO A 161 -15.98 -2.13 18.32
C PRO A 161 -16.66 -3.43 17.89
N ASN A 162 -16.56 -4.47 18.72
CA ASN A 162 -17.28 -5.74 18.58
C ASN A 162 -17.12 -6.42 17.19
N LEU A 163 -15.91 -6.38 16.63
CA LEU A 163 -15.65 -6.91 15.28
C LEU A 163 -14.42 -7.84 15.21
N ALA A 164 -13.40 -7.58 16.02
CA ALA A 164 -12.13 -8.27 15.91
C ALA A 164 -12.15 -9.69 16.47
N LEU A 165 -11.51 -10.59 15.73
CA LEU A 165 -11.10 -11.93 16.11
C LEU A 165 -9.66 -12.10 15.63
N PRO A 166 -8.85 -13.00 16.23
CA PRO A 166 -7.49 -13.22 15.73
C PRO A 166 -7.44 -13.53 14.22
N GLU A 167 -8.39 -14.33 13.69
CA GLU A 167 -8.48 -14.66 12.26
C GLU A 167 -8.73 -13.46 11.32
N ASN A 168 -9.24 -12.33 11.82
CA ASN A 168 -9.59 -11.16 10.97
C ASN A 168 -8.79 -9.89 11.29
N ALA A 169 -8.01 -9.88 12.37
CA ALA A 169 -7.34 -8.69 12.89
C ALA A 169 -6.39 -8.05 11.85
N ALA A 170 -5.61 -8.86 11.13
CA ALA A 170 -4.73 -8.39 10.07
C ALA A 170 -5.49 -7.72 8.92
N MET A 171 -6.64 -8.28 8.50
CA MET A 171 -7.49 -7.70 7.45
C MET A 171 -8.08 -6.36 7.90
N LEU A 172 -8.58 -6.27 9.13
CA LEU A 172 -9.14 -5.03 9.68
C LEU A 172 -8.08 -3.93 9.72
N ALA A 173 -6.88 -4.25 10.20
CA ALA A 173 -5.75 -3.33 10.20
C ALA A 173 -5.37 -2.89 8.77
N TYR A 174 -5.26 -3.84 7.83
CA TYR A 174 -4.96 -3.57 6.42
C TYR A 174 -5.97 -2.63 5.76
N MET A 175 -7.25 -2.73 6.13
CA MET A 175 -8.29 -1.80 5.66
C MET A 175 -8.24 -0.43 6.35
N GLY A 176 -7.44 -0.27 7.40
CA GLY A 176 -7.18 1.01 8.07
C GLY A 176 -7.87 1.19 9.43
N ILE A 177 -8.33 0.12 10.07
CA ILE A 177 -8.78 0.17 11.47
C ILE A 177 -7.57 0.26 12.40
N ASP A 178 -7.62 1.18 13.36
CA ASP A 178 -6.53 1.43 14.31
C ASP A 178 -6.76 0.76 15.67
N VAL A 179 -8.01 0.71 16.12
CA VAL A 179 -8.36 0.19 17.44
C VAL A 179 -9.53 -0.77 17.29
N THR A 180 -9.52 -1.85 18.05
CA THR A 180 -10.62 -2.80 18.19
C THR A 180 -10.84 -3.11 19.67
N ASP A 181 -11.63 -4.12 20.01
CA ASP A 181 -11.78 -4.60 21.38
C ASP A 181 -11.88 -6.14 21.46
N ASP A 182 -11.87 -6.64 22.69
CA ASP A 182 -11.96 -8.07 23.00
C ASP A 182 -13.39 -8.58 23.26
N THR A 183 -14.45 -7.80 22.95
CA THR A 183 -15.86 -8.19 23.19
C THR A 183 -16.16 -9.56 22.58
N ARG A 184 -15.74 -9.78 21.32
CA ARG A 184 -15.98 -11.04 20.62
C ARG A 184 -15.17 -12.21 21.19
N ALA A 185 -13.95 -11.93 21.67
CA ALA A 185 -13.11 -12.92 22.33
C ALA A 185 -13.76 -13.42 23.62
N GLU A 186 -14.37 -12.51 24.39
CA GLU A 186 -15.12 -12.82 25.60
C GLU A 186 -16.42 -13.58 25.30
N ILE A 187 -17.25 -13.10 24.36
CA ILE A 187 -18.48 -13.80 23.96
C ILE A 187 -18.16 -15.23 23.48
N ALA A 188 -17.14 -15.39 22.64
CA ALA A 188 -16.70 -16.71 22.16
C ALA A 188 -16.35 -17.65 23.32
N ALA A 189 -15.64 -17.15 24.34
CA ALA A 189 -15.26 -17.95 25.49
C ALA A 189 -16.46 -18.46 26.31
N TYR A 190 -17.50 -17.65 26.48
CA TYR A 190 -18.75 -18.05 27.16
C TYR A 190 -19.59 -19.05 26.34
N SER A 191 -19.28 -19.18 25.04
CA SER A 191 -19.81 -20.17 24.11
C SER A 191 -18.87 -21.37 23.91
N ASP A 192 -17.86 -21.54 24.78
CA ASP A 192 -16.86 -22.62 24.70
C ASP A 192 -16.10 -22.64 23.35
N VAL A 193 -15.87 -21.45 22.77
CA VAL A 193 -15.10 -21.28 21.52
C VAL A 193 -13.69 -20.77 21.83
N TYR A 194 -12.71 -21.49 21.31
CA TYR A 194 -11.28 -21.23 21.35
C TYR A 194 -10.85 -20.56 20.03
N LEU A 195 -10.19 -19.42 20.11
CA LEU A 195 -9.86 -18.58 18.95
C LEU A 195 -8.38 -18.63 18.59
N THR A 196 -8.10 -18.66 17.29
CA THR A 196 -6.73 -18.58 16.74
C THR A 196 -6.71 -17.72 15.47
N ALA A 197 -5.53 -17.33 15.01
CA ALA A 197 -5.39 -16.70 13.69
C ALA A 197 -5.83 -17.62 12.55
N ALA A 198 -5.74 -18.95 12.74
CA ALA A 198 -6.16 -19.94 11.74
C ALA A 198 -7.67 -20.25 11.77
N GLY A 199 -8.43 -19.65 12.68
CA GLY A 199 -9.85 -19.92 12.82
C GLY A 199 -10.34 -20.05 14.25
N SER A 200 -11.61 -20.41 14.37
CA SER A 200 -12.33 -20.61 15.63
C SER A 200 -12.69 -22.09 15.81
N PHE A 201 -12.50 -22.63 17.02
CA PHE A 201 -12.72 -24.04 17.34
C PHE A 201 -13.62 -24.20 18.56
N TYR A 202 -14.60 -25.10 18.52
CA TYR A 202 -15.29 -25.49 19.74
C TYR A 202 -14.34 -26.26 20.64
N LEU A 203 -14.32 -25.95 21.94
CA LEU A 203 -13.45 -26.62 22.91
C LEU A 203 -13.62 -28.15 22.84
N ASP A 204 -14.84 -28.65 22.67
CA ASP A 204 -15.16 -30.08 22.59
C ASP A 204 -14.56 -30.80 21.37
N SER A 205 -14.15 -30.05 20.35
CA SER A 205 -13.48 -30.60 19.16
C SER A 205 -11.96 -30.72 19.29
N LEU A 206 -11.35 -30.11 20.30
CA LEU A 206 -9.88 -30.02 20.43
C LEU A 206 -9.28 -31.21 21.18
N THR A 207 -8.33 -31.91 20.57
CA THR A 207 -7.52 -32.94 21.27
C THR A 207 -6.33 -32.29 21.99
N GLU A 208 -5.74 -31.26 21.40
CA GLU A 208 -4.62 -30.50 21.97
C GLU A 208 -4.80 -29.00 21.70
N PHE A 209 -4.13 -28.15 22.49
CA PHE A 209 -4.12 -26.70 22.23
C PHE A 209 -2.99 -26.33 21.26
N PRO A 210 -3.28 -25.67 20.12
CA PRO A 210 -2.29 -25.15 19.19
C PRO A 210 -1.69 -23.81 19.64
N CYS A 211 -1.55 -23.61 20.96
CA CYS A 211 -1.04 -22.38 21.57
C CYS A 211 -0.22 -22.73 22.81
N ARG A 212 0.65 -21.80 23.22
CA ARG A 212 1.50 -21.92 24.42
C ARG A 212 1.42 -20.68 25.31
N CYS A 213 0.31 -19.94 25.28
CA CYS A 213 0.04 -18.88 26.25
C CYS A 213 -0.08 -19.46 27.67
N ARG A 214 -0.17 -18.59 28.68
CA ARG A 214 -0.21 -19.00 30.09
C ARG A 214 -1.28 -20.07 30.36
N VAL A 215 -2.46 -19.93 29.77
CA VAL A 215 -3.56 -20.90 29.92
C VAL A 215 -3.19 -22.23 29.27
N CYS A 216 -2.87 -22.22 27.97
CA CYS A 216 -2.59 -23.44 27.20
C CYS A 216 -1.31 -24.18 27.62
N ALA A 217 -0.40 -23.51 28.32
CA ALA A 217 0.78 -24.12 28.92
C ALA A 217 0.47 -24.83 30.26
N SER A 218 -0.58 -24.42 30.96
CA SER A 218 -0.92 -24.94 32.30
C SER A 218 -2.11 -25.90 32.31
N THR A 219 -2.76 -26.17 31.17
CA THR A 219 -3.94 -27.02 31.08
C THR A 219 -4.04 -27.69 29.71
N THR A 220 -4.85 -28.74 29.62
CA THR A 220 -5.25 -29.41 28.38
C THR A 220 -6.72 -29.16 28.03
N PRO A 221 -7.16 -29.42 26.78
CA PRO A 221 -8.58 -29.33 26.44
C PRO A 221 -9.47 -30.23 27.31
N ALA A 222 -9.00 -31.44 27.61
CA ALA A 222 -9.73 -32.40 28.44
C ALA A 222 -9.93 -31.88 29.87
N GLU A 223 -8.89 -31.34 30.50
CA GLU A 223 -8.99 -30.73 31.83
C GLU A 223 -9.93 -29.52 31.83
N LEU A 224 -9.79 -28.64 30.82
CA LEU A 224 -10.59 -27.43 30.73
C LEU A 224 -12.09 -27.73 30.65
N ARG A 225 -12.50 -28.80 29.96
CA ARG A 225 -13.91 -29.23 29.84
C ARG A 225 -14.52 -29.65 31.17
N THR A 226 -13.72 -30.19 32.09
CA THR A 226 -14.23 -30.65 33.39
C THR A 226 -14.54 -29.50 34.34
N LEU A 227 -14.02 -28.30 34.07
CA LEU A 227 -14.24 -27.11 34.88
C LEU A 227 -15.69 -26.60 34.78
N PRO A 228 -16.20 -25.96 35.85
CA PRO A 228 -17.45 -25.22 35.79
C PRO A 228 -17.44 -24.15 34.69
N LYS A 229 -18.58 -23.92 34.04
CA LYS A 229 -18.70 -23.03 32.87
C LYS A 229 -18.09 -21.65 33.10
N ALA A 230 -18.28 -21.04 34.26
CA ALA A 230 -17.76 -19.71 34.56
C ALA A 230 -16.21 -19.68 34.64
N GLU A 231 -15.62 -20.68 35.30
CA GLU A 231 -14.15 -20.79 35.40
C GLU A 231 -13.53 -21.13 34.05
N ARG A 232 -14.17 -22.05 33.31
CA ARG A 232 -13.79 -22.41 31.95
C ARG A 232 -13.81 -21.21 31.00
N ALA A 233 -14.91 -20.44 31.00
CA ALA A 233 -15.05 -19.24 30.20
C ALA A 233 -13.99 -18.19 30.56
N LYS A 234 -13.65 -18.03 31.84
CA LYS A 234 -12.58 -17.11 32.26
C LYS A 234 -11.22 -17.49 31.67
N LEU A 235 -10.88 -18.78 31.67
CA LEU A 235 -9.63 -19.27 31.08
C LEU A 235 -9.63 -19.17 29.54
N LEU A 236 -10.75 -19.52 28.89
CA LEU A 236 -10.91 -19.34 27.43
C LEU A 236 -10.83 -17.87 27.03
N ALA A 237 -11.44 -16.96 27.78
CA ALA A 237 -11.40 -15.53 27.52
C ALA A 237 -9.97 -14.99 27.62
N ALA A 238 -9.21 -15.43 28.64
CA ALA A 238 -7.80 -15.09 28.78
C ALA A 238 -6.98 -15.59 27.57
N HIS A 239 -7.18 -16.85 27.14
CA HIS A 239 -6.53 -17.36 25.93
C HIS A 239 -6.91 -16.56 24.66
N ASN A 240 -8.21 -16.36 24.43
CA ASN A 240 -8.73 -15.69 23.25
C ASN A 240 -8.21 -14.24 23.14
N ARG A 241 -8.10 -13.54 24.28
CA ARG A 241 -7.50 -12.21 24.38
C ARG A 241 -6.01 -12.26 24.06
N ASP A 242 -5.25 -13.15 24.70
CA ASP A 242 -3.81 -13.31 24.44
C ASP A 242 -3.54 -13.60 22.96
N ALA A 243 -4.39 -14.42 22.32
CA ALA A 243 -4.30 -14.72 20.89
C ALA A 243 -4.55 -13.48 20.02
N LEU A 244 -5.53 -12.64 20.37
CA LEU A 244 -5.82 -11.39 19.66
C LEU A 244 -4.68 -10.38 19.81
N ASP A 245 -4.12 -10.24 21.01
CA ASP A 245 -3.00 -9.32 21.28
C ASP A 245 -1.70 -9.77 20.61
N ALA A 246 -1.45 -11.08 20.59
CA ALA A 246 -0.34 -11.68 19.85
C ALA A 246 -0.47 -11.41 18.35
N GLU A 247 -1.68 -11.53 17.81
CA GLU A 247 -1.95 -11.25 16.41
C GLU A 247 -1.70 -9.78 16.06
N PHE A 248 -2.21 -8.82 16.84
CA PHE A 248 -1.90 -7.40 16.61
C PHE A 248 -0.41 -7.08 16.76
N SER A 249 0.32 -7.80 17.61
CA SER A 249 1.77 -7.70 17.72
C SER A 249 2.47 -8.16 16.43
N LEU A 250 2.03 -9.28 15.86
CA LEU A 250 2.52 -9.76 14.56
C LEU A 250 2.18 -8.78 13.43
N VAL A 251 0.95 -8.26 13.39
CA VAL A 251 0.53 -7.26 12.40
C VAL A 251 1.44 -6.02 12.44
N ARG A 252 1.82 -5.54 13.62
CA ARG A 252 2.77 -4.42 13.74
C ARG A 252 4.15 -4.77 13.17
N GLU A 253 4.66 -5.98 13.37
CA GLU A 253 5.91 -6.42 12.73
C GLU A 253 5.78 -6.50 11.20
N LYS A 254 4.65 -6.98 10.69
CA LYS A 254 4.38 -7.01 9.24
C LYS A 254 4.31 -5.62 8.63
N ILE A 255 3.72 -4.64 9.33
CA ILE A 255 3.74 -3.23 8.90
C ILE A 255 5.18 -2.69 8.88
N ARG A 256 5.98 -2.93 9.92
CA ARG A 256 7.39 -2.49 9.96
C ARG A 256 8.24 -3.10 8.83
N ALA A 257 7.98 -4.36 8.51
CA ALA A 257 8.65 -5.09 7.43
C ALA A 257 8.13 -4.71 6.03
N GLY A 258 6.99 -4.01 5.93
CA GLY A 258 6.36 -3.63 4.67
C GLY A 258 5.76 -4.81 3.88
N ASN A 259 5.39 -5.90 4.57
CA ASN A 259 4.86 -7.13 3.98
C ASN A 259 3.51 -7.56 4.61
N LEU A 260 2.71 -6.59 5.06
CA LEU A 260 1.37 -6.87 5.59
C LEU A 260 0.46 -7.43 4.50
N ARG A 261 0.56 -6.94 3.26
CA ARG A 261 -0.28 -7.41 2.14
C ARG A 261 -0.12 -8.92 1.91
N GLU A 262 1.12 -9.42 1.88
CA GLU A 262 1.41 -10.84 1.72
C GLU A 262 0.81 -11.68 2.85
N TYR A 263 0.90 -11.17 4.08
CA TYR A 263 0.29 -11.85 5.23
C TYR A 263 -1.23 -11.88 5.14
N VAL A 264 -1.85 -10.77 4.71
CA VAL A 264 -3.30 -10.65 4.49
C VAL A 264 -3.79 -11.56 3.37
N GLU A 265 -3.04 -11.71 2.28
CA GLU A 265 -3.34 -12.66 1.20
C GLU A 265 -3.39 -14.11 1.73
N GLY A 266 -2.48 -14.49 2.63
CA GLY A 266 -2.55 -15.77 3.32
C GLY A 266 -3.77 -15.89 4.25
N GLN A 267 -4.04 -14.86 5.05
CA GLN A 267 -5.15 -14.84 6.03
C GLN A 267 -6.54 -14.78 5.37
N CYS A 268 -6.67 -14.23 4.16
CA CYS A 268 -7.98 -14.04 3.54
C CYS A 268 -8.73 -15.36 3.27
N ARG A 269 -8.02 -16.50 3.27
CA ARG A 269 -8.56 -17.84 3.06
C ARG A 269 -9.20 -18.47 4.29
N VAL A 270 -9.02 -17.88 5.47
CA VAL A 270 -9.59 -18.43 6.73
C VAL A 270 -11.11 -18.33 6.73
N ARG A 271 -11.69 -17.27 6.14
CA ARG A 271 -13.14 -17.09 6.02
C ARG A 271 -13.55 -16.47 4.68
N PRO A 272 -14.70 -16.85 4.11
CA PRO A 272 -15.17 -16.31 2.82
C PRO A 272 -15.27 -14.77 2.78
N TRP A 273 -15.71 -14.13 3.86
CA TRP A 273 -15.87 -12.68 3.89
C TRP A 273 -14.54 -11.92 3.88
N LEU A 274 -13.44 -12.55 4.34
CA LEU A 274 -12.09 -11.96 4.26
C LEU A 274 -11.58 -11.96 2.82
N THR A 275 -11.77 -13.07 2.09
CA THR A 275 -11.51 -13.12 0.64
C THR A 275 -12.36 -12.05 -0.08
N ALA A 276 -13.64 -11.91 0.27
CA ALA A 276 -14.50 -10.88 -0.30
C ALA A 276 -14.01 -9.45 0.01
N LEU A 277 -13.57 -9.19 1.24
CA LEU A 277 -12.99 -7.90 1.64
C LEU A 277 -11.75 -7.57 0.84
N LEU A 278 -10.84 -8.53 0.65
CA LEU A 278 -9.61 -8.30 -0.09
C LEU A 278 -9.90 -7.91 -1.55
N ARG A 279 -10.74 -8.70 -2.22
CA ARG A 279 -11.12 -8.48 -3.62
C ARG A 279 -11.88 -7.17 -3.83
N LEU A 280 -12.88 -6.89 -2.99
CA LEU A 280 -13.64 -5.64 -3.07
C LEU A 280 -12.76 -4.44 -2.70
N GLY A 281 -11.86 -4.58 -1.72
CA GLY A 281 -10.91 -3.53 -1.36
C GLY A 281 -9.96 -3.17 -2.49
N ASP A 282 -9.50 -4.15 -3.27
CA ASP A 282 -8.69 -3.90 -4.47
C ASP A 282 -9.48 -3.18 -5.57
N PHE A 283 -10.80 -3.41 -5.67
CA PHE A 283 -11.67 -2.66 -6.59
C PHE A 283 -11.94 -1.23 -6.12
N GLU A 284 -11.84 -0.95 -4.83
CA GLU A 284 -11.81 0.41 -4.26
C GLU A 284 -10.42 1.05 -4.43
N TYR A 285 -9.90 0.98 -5.66
CA TYR A 285 -8.50 1.27 -6.01
C TYR A 285 -8.02 2.60 -5.43
N SER A 286 -8.78 3.68 -5.60
CA SER A 286 -8.39 5.03 -5.14
C SER A 286 -8.15 5.11 -3.62
N TYR A 287 -8.88 4.32 -2.82
CA TYR A 287 -8.70 4.32 -1.37
C TYR A 287 -7.35 3.74 -0.96
N LEU A 288 -6.99 2.56 -1.48
CA LEU A 288 -5.71 1.93 -1.17
C LEU A 288 -4.55 2.60 -1.88
N GLU A 289 -4.72 2.99 -3.15
CA GLU A 289 -3.67 3.56 -3.98
C GLU A 289 -3.06 4.82 -3.38
N GLU A 290 -3.88 5.70 -2.80
CA GLU A 290 -3.42 6.92 -2.12
C GLU A 290 -2.44 6.64 -0.98
N ARG A 291 -2.56 5.46 -0.35
CA ARG A 291 -1.89 5.09 0.91
C ARG A 291 -0.73 4.11 0.71
N VAL A 292 -0.71 3.38 -0.40
CA VAL A 292 0.38 2.46 -0.75
C VAL A 292 1.60 3.27 -1.27
N PRO A 293 2.81 3.05 -0.73
CA PRO A 293 4.00 3.77 -1.14
C PRO A 293 4.34 3.54 -2.61
N ALA A 294 4.99 4.52 -3.24
CA ALA A 294 5.42 4.48 -4.63
C ALA A 294 6.43 3.36 -4.92
N PHE A 295 7.28 3.05 -3.94
CA PHE A 295 8.20 1.91 -3.96
C PHE A 295 8.53 1.42 -2.56
N ARG A 296 9.11 0.21 -2.50
CA ARG A 296 9.62 -0.41 -1.27
C ARG A 296 11.00 -1.02 -1.49
N GLN A 297 11.63 -1.45 -0.40
CA GLN A 297 12.90 -2.17 -0.43
C GLN A 297 12.73 -3.68 -0.21
N ASN A 298 11.64 -4.10 0.42
CA ASN A 298 11.33 -5.51 0.61
C ASN A 298 10.82 -6.15 -0.67
N GLN A 299 10.97 -7.47 -0.73
CA GLN A 299 10.44 -8.28 -1.82
C GLN A 299 8.91 -8.30 -1.78
N LEU A 300 8.29 -8.19 -2.95
CA LEU A 300 6.86 -8.35 -3.15
C LEU A 300 6.60 -9.81 -3.53
N LEU A 301 5.86 -10.56 -2.72
CA LEU A 301 5.48 -11.93 -3.10
C LEU A 301 4.16 -11.91 -3.85
N ALA A 302 4.17 -12.46 -5.07
CA ALA A 302 3.02 -12.58 -5.95
C ALA A 302 2.69 -14.07 -6.16
N ASP A 303 2.13 -14.68 -5.12
CA ASP A 303 1.87 -16.12 -5.04
C ASP A 303 0.38 -16.47 -5.21
N THR A 304 -0.50 -15.46 -5.34
CA THR A 304 -1.95 -15.66 -5.43
C THR A 304 -2.57 -14.86 -6.57
N SER A 305 -3.77 -15.24 -7.02
CA SER A 305 -4.53 -14.48 -8.02
C SER A 305 -4.87 -13.06 -7.52
N GLU A 306 -5.07 -12.88 -6.20
CA GLU A 306 -5.25 -11.56 -5.57
C GLU A 306 -4.00 -10.67 -5.67
N SER A 307 -2.83 -11.20 -6.03
CA SER A 307 -1.66 -10.40 -6.33
C SER A 307 -1.77 -9.65 -7.68
N LEU A 308 -2.61 -10.11 -8.62
CA LEU A 308 -2.82 -9.45 -9.92
C LEU A 308 -3.51 -8.09 -9.77
N SER A 309 -4.45 -7.98 -8.83
CA SER A 309 -5.20 -6.76 -8.51
C SER A 309 -4.50 -5.86 -7.49
N ARG A 310 -3.32 -6.26 -7.01
CA ARG A 310 -2.55 -5.48 -6.03
C ARG A 310 -2.18 -4.11 -6.60
N ILE A 311 -2.28 -3.08 -5.76
CA ILE A 311 -2.04 -1.69 -6.14
C ILE A 311 -0.70 -1.48 -6.84
N GLU A 312 0.40 -2.04 -6.32
CA GLU A 312 1.72 -1.88 -6.92
C GLU A 312 1.80 -2.45 -8.35
N VAL A 313 1.10 -3.57 -8.61
CA VAL A 313 1.03 -4.23 -9.93
C VAL A 313 0.21 -3.37 -10.90
N VAL A 314 -1.01 -3.01 -10.51
CA VAL A 314 -1.92 -2.23 -11.34
C VAL A 314 -1.34 -0.84 -11.62
N ARG A 315 -0.73 -0.19 -10.62
CA ARG A 315 -0.06 1.11 -10.77
C ARG A 315 1.10 1.02 -11.76
N PHE A 316 1.90 -0.05 -11.72
CA PHE A 316 3.02 -0.23 -12.64
C PHE A 316 2.54 -0.35 -14.09
N ALA A 317 1.55 -1.22 -14.34
CA ALA A 317 0.94 -1.39 -15.66
C ALA A 317 0.29 -0.08 -16.17
N GLN A 318 -0.45 0.62 -15.30
CA GLN A 318 -1.09 1.89 -15.63
C GLN A 318 -0.06 2.98 -15.98
N ARG A 319 1.03 3.10 -15.20
CA ARG A 319 2.09 4.07 -15.47
C ARG A 319 2.85 3.75 -16.75
N ILE A 320 3.03 2.48 -17.11
CA ILE A 320 3.56 2.12 -18.44
C ILE A 320 2.61 2.61 -19.53
N ARG A 321 1.32 2.25 -19.44
CA ARG A 321 0.31 2.64 -20.43
C ARG A 321 0.22 4.15 -20.64
N GLU A 322 0.25 4.90 -19.55
CA GLU A 322 0.02 6.35 -19.56
C GLU A 322 1.29 7.18 -19.78
N ARG A 323 2.42 6.75 -19.22
CA ARG A 323 3.62 7.60 -19.09
C ARG A 323 4.84 7.10 -19.86
N TYR A 324 4.93 5.80 -20.17
CA TYR A 324 6.08 5.27 -20.90
C TYR A 324 6.08 5.75 -22.35
N THR A 325 7.26 5.83 -22.97
CA THR A 325 7.41 6.03 -24.42
C THR A 325 8.61 5.20 -24.85
N PRO A 326 8.45 4.28 -25.81
CA PRO A 326 9.53 3.42 -26.26
C PRO A 326 10.62 4.22 -26.99
N PRO A 327 11.85 3.68 -27.08
CA PRO A 327 12.85 4.19 -28.00
C PRO A 327 12.34 4.14 -29.45
N ASP A 328 12.76 5.10 -30.29
CA ASP A 328 12.37 5.16 -31.70
C ASP A 328 13.13 4.11 -32.53
N LEU A 329 12.69 2.86 -32.44
CA LEU A 329 13.27 1.70 -33.14
C LEU A 329 12.18 0.96 -33.92
N ASP A 330 12.57 0.38 -35.06
CA ASP A 330 11.64 -0.29 -35.97
C ASP A 330 11.32 -1.74 -35.52
N ILE A 331 12.15 -2.35 -34.67
CA ILE A 331 12.04 -3.76 -34.26
C ILE A 331 11.70 -3.86 -32.77
N LEU A 332 10.62 -4.56 -32.44
CA LEU A 332 10.30 -5.00 -31.08
C LEU A 332 10.69 -6.46 -30.89
N LEU A 333 11.38 -6.77 -29.80
CA LEU A 333 11.66 -8.12 -29.34
C LEU A 333 10.94 -8.39 -28.01
N LEU A 334 10.01 -9.34 -28.03
CA LEU A 334 9.32 -9.85 -26.85
C LEU A 334 10.11 -11.01 -26.26
N LEU A 335 10.42 -10.91 -24.97
CA LEU A 335 11.20 -11.88 -24.20
C LEU A 335 10.41 -12.39 -22.98
N PRO A 336 10.69 -13.61 -22.48
CA PRO A 336 10.13 -14.09 -21.23
C PRO A 336 10.91 -13.52 -20.04
N CYS A 337 10.30 -13.54 -18.86
CA CYS A 337 10.98 -13.13 -17.62
C CYS A 337 12.07 -14.12 -17.20
N ALA A 338 12.79 -13.78 -16.13
CA ALA A 338 13.79 -14.63 -15.49
C ALA A 338 13.72 -14.52 -13.97
N ALA A 339 14.07 -15.60 -13.27
CA ALA A 339 14.10 -15.62 -11.80
C ALA A 339 15.05 -14.55 -11.24
N ARG A 340 16.25 -14.41 -11.83
CA ARG A 340 17.20 -13.38 -11.44
C ARG A 340 16.80 -12.03 -12.03
N LYS A 341 16.63 -11.04 -11.16
CA LYS A 341 16.36 -9.63 -11.48
C LYS A 341 17.54 -8.73 -11.08
N PRO A 342 17.78 -7.62 -11.80
CA PRO A 342 17.14 -7.22 -13.06
C PRO A 342 17.42 -8.23 -14.18
N TYR A 343 16.46 -8.40 -15.10
CA TYR A 343 16.46 -9.50 -16.07
C TYR A 343 17.71 -9.53 -16.93
N SER A 344 18.23 -8.37 -17.35
CA SER A 344 19.46 -8.27 -18.15
C SER A 344 20.65 -8.99 -17.51
N THR A 345 20.67 -9.18 -16.20
CA THR A 345 21.77 -9.87 -15.48
C THR A 345 21.56 -11.38 -15.32
N SER A 346 20.40 -11.90 -15.75
CA SER A 346 20.12 -13.33 -15.74
C SER A 346 20.91 -14.07 -16.82
N GLN A 347 21.18 -15.37 -16.59
CA GLN A 347 21.93 -16.18 -17.56
C GLN A 347 21.23 -16.28 -18.91
N SER A 348 19.90 -16.42 -18.94
CA SER A 348 19.12 -16.51 -20.17
C SER A 348 19.17 -15.20 -20.96
N HIS A 349 18.93 -14.06 -20.31
CA HIS A 349 19.00 -12.76 -20.99
C HIS A 349 20.41 -12.41 -21.46
N GLN A 350 21.46 -12.77 -20.70
CA GLN A 350 22.84 -12.61 -21.16
C GLN A 350 23.11 -13.41 -22.44
N LYS A 351 22.57 -14.63 -22.58
CA LYS A 351 22.64 -15.38 -23.84
C LYS A 351 21.90 -14.67 -24.98
N PHE A 352 20.69 -14.15 -24.74
CA PHE A 352 19.95 -13.39 -25.77
C PHE A 352 20.73 -12.15 -26.23
N ILE A 353 21.28 -11.38 -25.28
CA ILE A 353 22.09 -10.19 -25.54
C ILE A 353 23.32 -10.53 -26.38
N LEU A 354 24.06 -11.59 -26.01
CA LEU A 354 25.25 -12.05 -26.75
C LEU A 354 24.88 -12.52 -28.17
N THR A 355 23.77 -13.23 -28.31
CA THR A 355 23.25 -13.73 -29.60
C THR A 355 22.88 -12.60 -30.55
N LEU A 356 22.21 -11.56 -30.06
CA LEU A 356 21.88 -10.37 -30.86
C LEU A 356 23.14 -9.60 -31.29
N GLY A 357 24.16 -9.54 -30.44
CA GLY A 357 25.45 -8.93 -30.74
C GLY A 357 25.32 -7.52 -31.32
N LYS A 358 25.90 -7.30 -32.52
CA LYS A 358 25.85 -6.01 -33.22
C LYS A 358 24.45 -5.56 -33.65
N TYR A 359 23.46 -6.46 -33.65
CA TYR A 359 22.08 -6.16 -34.03
C TYR A 359 21.23 -5.64 -32.87
N ARG A 360 21.65 -5.84 -31.62
CA ARG A 360 20.88 -5.39 -30.42
C ARG A 360 20.54 -3.91 -30.45
N LYS A 361 21.43 -3.07 -31.00
CA LYS A 361 21.21 -1.62 -31.12
C LYS A 361 20.01 -1.22 -31.98
N PHE A 362 19.44 -2.13 -32.76
CA PHE A 362 18.27 -1.91 -33.62
C PHE A 362 16.95 -2.41 -32.98
N VAL A 363 17.04 -3.03 -31.80
CA VAL A 363 15.94 -3.78 -31.17
C VAL A 363 15.52 -3.10 -29.88
N HIS A 364 14.22 -2.87 -29.73
CA HIS A 364 13.60 -2.54 -28.44
C HIS A 364 13.18 -3.85 -27.75
N GLU A 365 13.59 -4.03 -26.50
CA GLU A 365 13.33 -5.25 -25.73
C GLU A 365 12.21 -5.02 -24.70
N VAL A 366 11.15 -5.83 -24.75
CA VAL A 366 10.06 -5.83 -23.77
C VAL A 366 9.90 -7.24 -23.20
N ILE A 367 9.86 -7.34 -21.87
CA ILE A 367 9.77 -8.59 -21.14
C ILE A 367 8.32 -8.83 -20.73
N ILE A 368 7.76 -9.98 -21.07
CA ILE A 368 6.43 -10.41 -20.63
C ILE A 368 6.56 -11.13 -19.29
N THR A 369 5.69 -10.82 -18.32
CA THR A 369 5.71 -11.49 -17.01
C THR A 369 4.37 -11.40 -16.26
N SER A 370 4.13 -12.34 -15.35
CA SER A 370 3.08 -12.27 -14.33
C SER A 370 3.72 -11.88 -12.98
N PRO A 371 3.10 -11.01 -12.17
CA PRO A 371 1.83 -10.33 -12.40
C PRO A 371 1.95 -9.00 -13.17
N LEU A 372 3.16 -8.53 -13.52
CA LEU A 372 3.35 -7.13 -14.00
C LEU A 372 2.88 -6.84 -15.43
N GLY A 373 2.46 -7.86 -16.19
CA GLY A 373 2.09 -7.71 -17.58
C GLY A 373 3.31 -7.63 -18.49
N ILE A 374 3.80 -6.42 -18.71
CA ILE A 374 4.98 -6.15 -19.52
C ILE A 374 5.97 -5.26 -18.78
N VAL A 375 7.26 -5.48 -19.00
CA VAL A 375 8.36 -4.70 -18.44
C VAL A 375 9.29 -4.33 -19.59
N PRO A 376 9.25 -3.08 -20.08
CA PRO A 376 10.29 -2.56 -20.98
C PRO A 376 11.67 -2.67 -20.32
N ARG A 377 12.71 -2.99 -21.10
CA ARG A 377 14.08 -3.16 -20.60
C ARG A 377 14.57 -1.96 -19.79
N GLU A 378 14.17 -0.77 -20.20
CA GLU A 378 14.49 0.51 -19.57
C GLU A 378 13.92 0.65 -18.15
N LEU A 379 12.90 -0.15 -17.81
CA LEU A 379 12.22 -0.16 -16.52
C LEU A 379 12.55 -1.39 -15.67
N GLU A 380 13.48 -2.26 -16.09
CA GLU A 380 13.74 -3.54 -15.40
C GLU A 380 14.27 -3.42 -13.95
N LEU A 381 14.78 -2.24 -13.57
CA LEU A 381 15.18 -1.92 -12.19
C LEU A 381 14.05 -1.27 -11.38
N THR A 382 13.07 -0.69 -12.06
CA THR A 382 12.03 0.17 -11.47
C THR A 382 11.10 -0.69 -10.65
N TYR A 383 10.91 -0.35 -9.37
CA TYR A 383 9.96 -1.07 -8.52
C TYR A 383 8.55 -1.11 -9.16
N PRO A 384 7.85 -2.26 -9.15
CA PRO A 384 8.23 -3.54 -8.52
C PRO A 384 8.99 -4.53 -9.43
N ALA A 385 9.38 -4.15 -10.66
CA ALA A 385 9.93 -5.07 -11.67
C ALA A 385 11.19 -5.85 -11.22
N ALA A 386 12.05 -5.23 -10.41
CA ALA A 386 13.22 -5.89 -9.84
C ALA A 386 12.97 -6.57 -8.48
N HIS A 387 11.78 -6.39 -7.90
CA HIS A 387 11.52 -6.65 -6.48
C HIS A 387 10.41 -7.65 -6.21
N TYR A 388 9.67 -8.08 -7.22
CA TYR A 388 8.69 -9.14 -7.03
C TYR A 388 9.35 -10.52 -7.03
N ASP A 389 8.65 -11.50 -6.45
CA ASP A 389 8.85 -12.93 -6.65
C ASP A 389 7.52 -13.60 -6.95
N THR A 390 7.55 -14.77 -7.56
CA THR A 390 6.33 -15.50 -7.88
C THR A 390 6.62 -16.99 -7.95
N ALA A 391 5.62 -17.81 -7.63
CA ALA A 391 5.69 -19.26 -7.78
C ALA A 391 5.85 -19.65 -9.26
N VAL A 392 7.03 -20.16 -9.64
CA VAL A 392 7.31 -20.59 -11.01
C VAL A 392 6.84 -22.04 -11.21
N THR A 393 5.57 -22.21 -11.58
CA THR A 393 4.98 -23.54 -11.88
C THR A 393 5.04 -23.90 -13.37
N GLY A 394 5.24 -22.89 -14.24
CA GLY A 394 5.10 -23.03 -15.69
C GLY A 394 3.65 -23.09 -16.17
N HIS A 395 2.68 -23.08 -15.25
CA HIS A 395 1.25 -23.04 -15.56
C HIS A 395 0.69 -21.67 -15.22
N TRP A 396 0.09 -21.00 -16.20
CA TRP A 396 -0.60 -19.72 -16.00
C TRP A 396 -2.09 -19.97 -16.14
N ASP A 397 -2.88 -19.47 -15.20
CA ASP A 397 -4.34 -19.58 -15.27
C ASP A 397 -4.94 -18.57 -16.28
N GLU A 398 -6.24 -18.66 -16.53
CA GLU A 398 -6.89 -17.79 -17.51
C GLU A 398 -7.01 -16.33 -17.04
N GLU A 399 -7.07 -16.06 -15.73
CA GLU A 399 -7.09 -14.69 -15.21
C GLU A 399 -5.72 -14.02 -15.41
N GLU A 400 -4.64 -14.74 -15.11
CA GLU A 400 -3.26 -14.31 -15.37
C GLU A 400 -3.02 -14.05 -16.86
N LYS A 401 -3.39 -15.01 -17.72
CA LYS A 401 -3.24 -14.83 -19.17
C LYS A 401 -4.06 -13.64 -19.67
N ALA A 402 -5.30 -13.49 -19.23
CA ALA A 402 -6.16 -12.38 -19.65
C ALA A 402 -5.57 -11.02 -19.22
N TRP A 403 -5.10 -10.91 -17.98
CA TRP A 403 -4.45 -9.72 -17.45
C TRP A 403 -3.20 -9.34 -18.25
N VAL A 404 -2.28 -10.29 -18.46
CA VAL A 404 -1.02 -10.04 -19.18
C VAL A 404 -1.27 -9.77 -20.66
N SER A 405 -2.20 -10.48 -21.31
CA SER A 405 -2.64 -10.18 -22.68
C SER A 405 -3.20 -8.77 -22.80
N GLY A 406 -4.02 -8.30 -21.85
CA GLY A 406 -4.54 -6.94 -21.83
C GLY A 406 -3.42 -5.88 -21.75
N CYS A 407 -2.42 -6.11 -20.90
CA CYS A 407 -1.26 -5.21 -20.80
C CYS A 407 -0.46 -5.12 -22.11
N LEU A 408 -0.23 -6.26 -22.77
CA LEU A 408 0.49 -6.31 -24.04
C LEU A 408 -0.33 -5.70 -25.18
N GLU A 409 -1.64 -5.91 -25.19
CA GLU A 409 -2.57 -5.31 -26.15
C GLU A 409 -2.61 -3.78 -26.04
N ASP A 410 -2.77 -3.23 -24.83
CA ASP A 410 -2.74 -1.79 -24.56
C ASP A 410 -1.43 -1.16 -25.07
N TYR A 411 -0.33 -1.90 -24.96
CA TYR A 411 0.97 -1.45 -25.42
C TYR A 411 1.11 -1.47 -26.95
N LEU A 412 0.74 -2.58 -27.60
CA LEU A 412 0.88 -2.75 -29.05
C LEU A 412 -0.18 -1.99 -29.86
N SER A 413 -1.32 -1.65 -29.26
CA SER A 413 -2.31 -0.75 -29.88
C SER A 413 -1.83 0.71 -29.93
N LYS A 414 -0.96 1.11 -28.99
CA LYS A 414 -0.41 2.48 -28.90
C LYS A 414 0.87 2.66 -29.71
N TYR A 415 1.70 1.63 -29.83
CA TYR A 415 3.02 1.72 -30.44
C TYR A 415 3.17 0.74 -31.62
N ASN A 416 3.40 1.31 -32.80
CA ASN A 416 3.60 0.55 -34.03
C ASN A 416 5.09 0.25 -34.23
N TYR A 417 5.40 -1.00 -34.51
CA TYR A 417 6.72 -1.47 -34.94
C TYR A 417 6.61 -2.01 -36.36
N LYS A 418 7.68 -1.88 -37.15
CA LYS A 418 7.72 -2.48 -38.49
C LYS A 418 7.84 -3.99 -38.43
N ALA A 419 8.51 -4.50 -37.39
CA ALA A 419 8.64 -5.93 -37.15
C ALA A 419 8.53 -6.23 -35.66
N ILE A 420 7.75 -7.27 -35.32
CA ILE A 420 7.63 -7.78 -33.96
C ILE A 420 8.14 -9.21 -33.95
N VAL A 421 9.19 -9.46 -33.16
CA VAL A 421 9.79 -10.76 -32.96
C VAL A 421 9.47 -11.22 -31.54
N ALA A 422 9.00 -12.46 -31.39
CA ALA A 422 8.72 -13.05 -30.09
C ALA A 422 9.63 -14.26 -29.86
N HIS A 423 10.53 -14.15 -28.89
CA HIS A 423 11.42 -15.23 -28.50
C HIS A 423 10.94 -15.85 -27.18
N VAL A 424 9.76 -16.48 -27.25
CA VAL A 424 8.98 -16.95 -26.11
C VAL A 424 8.38 -18.33 -26.39
N GLU A 425 8.08 -19.08 -25.33
CA GLU A 425 7.47 -20.42 -25.39
C GLU A 425 6.31 -20.55 -24.38
N GLY A 426 5.54 -21.63 -24.46
CA GLY A 426 4.47 -21.93 -23.50
C GLY A 426 3.42 -20.81 -23.37
N ALA A 427 3.04 -20.48 -22.13
CA ALA A 427 2.04 -19.45 -21.83
C ALA A 427 2.38 -18.06 -22.42
N TYR A 428 3.66 -17.70 -22.47
CA TYR A 428 4.11 -16.44 -23.08
C TYR A 428 3.79 -16.38 -24.58
N ARG A 429 3.98 -17.51 -25.29
CA ARG A 429 3.64 -17.60 -26.72
C ARG A 429 2.13 -17.51 -26.92
N GLU A 430 1.36 -18.20 -26.09
CA GLU A 430 -0.10 -18.14 -26.14
C GLU A 430 -0.63 -16.70 -25.97
N ILE A 431 -0.03 -15.92 -25.05
CA ILE A 431 -0.33 -14.50 -24.86
C ILE A 431 -0.04 -13.70 -26.14
N CYS A 432 1.12 -13.89 -26.75
CA CYS A 432 1.47 -13.23 -28.01
C CYS A 432 0.49 -13.59 -29.13
N GLU A 433 0.09 -14.86 -29.26
CA GLU A 433 -0.85 -15.32 -30.28
C GLU A 433 -2.26 -14.75 -30.08
N ARG A 434 -2.72 -14.67 -28.81
CA ARG A 434 -3.99 -14.01 -28.44
C ARG A 434 -4.00 -12.55 -28.88
N VAL A 435 -2.95 -11.80 -28.55
CA VAL A 435 -2.84 -10.37 -28.89
C VAL A 435 -2.67 -10.17 -30.40
N ALA A 436 -1.85 -10.98 -31.06
CA ALA A 436 -1.65 -10.94 -32.51
C ALA A 436 -2.97 -11.10 -33.27
N ARG A 437 -3.78 -12.11 -32.89
CA ARG A 437 -5.09 -12.35 -33.47
C ARG A 437 -6.06 -11.20 -33.24
N LYS A 438 -6.06 -10.63 -32.03
CA LYS A 438 -6.98 -9.55 -31.65
C LYS A 438 -6.67 -8.23 -32.36
N LEU A 439 -5.38 -7.89 -32.51
CA LEU A 439 -4.94 -6.66 -33.17
C LEU A 439 -4.72 -6.80 -34.68
N GLY A 440 -4.76 -8.02 -35.23
CA GLY A 440 -4.48 -8.27 -36.65
C GLY A 440 -3.03 -7.98 -37.04
N ILE A 441 -2.09 -8.19 -36.12
CA ILE A 441 -0.65 -7.94 -36.33
C ILE A 441 0.11 -9.25 -36.53
N GLU A 442 1.19 -9.18 -37.31
CA GLU A 442 2.10 -10.31 -37.49
C GLU A 442 3.19 -10.31 -36.42
N ILE A 443 3.43 -11.48 -35.82
CA ILE A 443 4.51 -11.71 -34.85
C ILE A 443 5.34 -12.90 -35.34
N VAL A 444 6.65 -12.70 -35.47
CA VAL A 444 7.59 -13.75 -35.87
C VAL A 444 8.12 -14.47 -34.64
N TYR A 445 7.87 -15.78 -34.53
CA TYR A 445 8.30 -16.61 -33.41
C TYR A 445 9.65 -17.28 -33.69
N THR A 446 10.57 -17.22 -32.74
CA THR A 446 11.96 -17.72 -32.92
C THR A 446 12.39 -18.78 -31.91
N ALA A 447 11.56 -19.09 -30.92
CA ALA A 447 11.84 -20.13 -29.93
C ALA A 447 11.31 -21.49 -30.40
N GLY A 448 12.15 -22.52 -30.28
CA GLY A 448 11.79 -23.94 -30.45
C GLY A 448 11.41 -24.59 -29.11
N GLU A 449 11.99 -25.76 -28.82
CA GLU A 449 11.74 -26.50 -27.56
C GLU A 449 12.37 -25.89 -26.31
N SER A 450 13.44 -25.09 -26.48
CA SER A 450 14.08 -24.37 -25.39
C SER A 450 14.57 -23.01 -25.87
N LEU A 451 14.25 -21.98 -25.09
CA LEU A 451 14.68 -20.59 -25.33
C LEU A 451 16.21 -20.43 -25.49
N THR A 452 17.01 -21.25 -24.83
CA THR A 452 18.48 -21.09 -24.84
C THR A 452 19.23 -22.17 -25.61
N SER A 453 18.53 -23.00 -26.38
CA SER A 453 19.17 -23.96 -27.29
C SER A 453 19.89 -23.25 -28.44
N TYR A 454 20.84 -23.94 -29.06
CA TYR A 454 21.57 -23.39 -30.20
C TYR A 454 20.63 -23.05 -31.36
N GLU A 455 19.63 -23.88 -31.63
CA GLU A 455 18.65 -23.72 -32.69
C GLU A 455 17.79 -22.46 -32.48
N SER A 456 17.25 -22.27 -31.27
CA SER A 456 16.44 -21.10 -30.92
C SER A 456 17.26 -19.80 -30.97
N LEU A 457 18.49 -19.82 -30.45
CA LEU A 457 19.37 -18.65 -30.50
C LEU A 457 19.81 -18.33 -31.94
N SER A 458 20.09 -19.36 -32.76
CA SER A 458 20.39 -19.19 -34.18
C SER A 458 19.19 -18.62 -34.94
N SER A 459 17.98 -19.13 -34.68
CA SER A 459 16.73 -18.59 -35.25
C SER A 459 16.53 -17.12 -34.87
N LEU A 460 16.67 -16.77 -33.59
CA LEU A 460 16.59 -15.39 -33.11
C LEU A 460 17.56 -14.47 -33.85
N LYS A 461 18.83 -14.87 -33.92
CA LYS A 461 19.86 -14.10 -34.61
C LYS A 461 19.54 -13.92 -36.08
N ASN A 462 19.23 -15.01 -36.80
CA ASN A 462 19.00 -15.00 -38.24
C ASN A 462 17.76 -14.16 -38.60
N THR A 463 16.69 -14.25 -37.81
CA THR A 463 15.48 -13.45 -38.02
C THR A 463 15.77 -11.96 -37.85
N VAL A 464 16.43 -11.56 -36.76
CA VAL A 464 16.76 -10.14 -36.52
C VAL A 464 17.76 -9.62 -37.56
N GLU A 465 18.76 -10.42 -37.92
CA GLU A 465 19.72 -10.11 -38.99
C GLU A 465 19.03 -9.89 -40.32
N SER A 466 18.13 -10.81 -40.73
CA SER A 466 17.35 -10.71 -41.97
C SER A 466 16.55 -9.41 -42.03
N ILE A 467 15.83 -9.06 -40.96
CA ILE A 467 15.07 -7.80 -40.85
C ILE A 467 16.00 -6.60 -41.01
N CYS A 468 17.13 -6.59 -40.30
CA CYS A 468 18.11 -5.49 -40.35
C CYS A 468 18.77 -5.33 -41.73
N THR A 469 18.85 -6.39 -42.53
CA THR A 469 19.44 -6.38 -43.88
C THR A 469 18.43 -6.15 -45.02
N SER A 470 17.13 -6.13 -44.71
CA SER A 470 16.08 -5.92 -45.71
C SER A 470 16.11 -4.52 -46.34
N GLU A 471 15.72 -4.41 -47.61
CA GLU A 471 15.77 -3.14 -48.37
C GLU A 471 14.86 -2.03 -47.80
N GLY A 472 13.86 -2.37 -46.98
CA GLY A 472 12.91 -1.43 -46.37
C GLY A 472 13.23 -1.00 -44.92
N PHE A 473 14.38 -1.40 -44.38
CA PHE A 473 14.76 -1.11 -42.99
C PHE A 473 15.34 0.31 -42.84
N ASN A 474 14.75 1.15 -41.97
CA ASN A 474 15.16 2.56 -41.85
C ASN A 474 16.52 2.75 -41.11
N ARG A 475 17.18 1.64 -40.73
CA ARG A 475 18.45 1.63 -39.96
C ARG A 475 18.43 2.46 -38.68
N LYS A 476 17.25 2.72 -38.10
CA LYS A 476 17.11 3.36 -36.79
C LYS A 476 17.80 2.52 -35.73
N SER A 477 18.80 3.09 -35.06
CA SER A 477 19.59 2.40 -34.06
C SER A 477 19.89 3.32 -32.90
N GLN A 478 20.10 2.76 -31.72
CA GLN A 478 20.60 3.48 -30.57
C GLN A 478 22.05 3.12 -30.27
N ASN A 479 22.91 4.12 -30.16
CA ASN A 479 24.26 3.93 -29.64
C ASN A 479 24.24 3.80 -28.09
N ALA A 480 25.40 3.52 -27.49
CA ALA A 480 25.49 3.29 -26.04
C ALA A 480 25.15 4.52 -25.18
N GLU A 481 25.25 5.74 -25.71
CA GLU A 481 24.84 6.96 -25.01
C GLU A 481 23.32 7.16 -25.10
N GLU A 482 22.73 6.89 -26.26
CA GLU A 482 21.29 6.91 -26.49
C GLU A 482 20.57 5.86 -25.66
N GLU A 483 21.10 4.62 -25.58
CA GLU A 483 20.55 3.56 -24.73
C GLU A 483 20.47 3.99 -23.26
N LYS A 484 21.56 4.57 -22.72
CA LYS A 484 21.58 5.10 -21.35
C LYS A 484 20.58 6.24 -21.16
N LYS A 485 20.47 7.13 -22.14
CA LYS A 485 19.54 8.26 -22.11
C LYS A 485 18.09 7.77 -22.13
N ASN A 486 17.76 6.81 -22.98
CA ASN A 486 16.44 6.19 -23.07
C ASN A 486 16.09 5.48 -21.76
N PHE A 487 17.05 4.77 -21.14
CA PHE A 487 16.87 4.16 -19.82
C PHE A 487 16.46 5.20 -18.76
N VAL A 488 17.27 6.24 -18.57
CA VAL A 488 16.98 7.27 -17.56
C VAL A 488 15.71 8.05 -17.90
N LYS A 489 15.43 8.28 -19.19
CA LYS A 489 14.20 8.93 -19.65
C LYS A 489 12.96 8.10 -19.33
N ALA A 490 13.00 6.79 -19.55
CA ALA A 490 11.89 5.91 -19.21
C ALA A 490 11.59 5.93 -17.71
N VAL A 491 12.62 5.81 -16.86
CA VAL A 491 12.46 5.89 -15.40
C VAL A 491 11.89 7.26 -14.99
N ALA A 492 12.41 8.35 -15.57
CA ALA A 492 11.91 9.70 -15.32
C ALA A 492 10.44 9.84 -15.73
N SER A 493 10.04 9.34 -16.91
CA SER A 493 8.65 9.40 -17.37
C SER A 493 7.74 8.55 -16.50
N TYR A 494 8.16 7.35 -16.12
CA TYR A 494 7.40 6.50 -15.19
C TYR A 494 7.14 7.21 -13.85
N GLN A 495 8.20 7.80 -13.28
CA GLN A 495 8.14 8.45 -11.97
C GLN A 495 7.40 9.79 -12.01
N PHE A 496 7.78 10.70 -12.91
CA PHE A 496 7.34 12.10 -12.93
C PHE A 496 6.29 12.43 -13.99
N GLY A 497 5.93 11.48 -14.86
CA GLY A 497 5.01 11.73 -15.98
C GLY A 497 5.54 12.85 -16.87
N GLU A 498 4.70 13.86 -17.12
CA GLU A 498 5.08 15.02 -17.93
C GLU A 498 6.30 15.78 -17.39
N GLY A 499 6.56 15.74 -16.07
CA GLY A 499 7.72 16.39 -15.47
C GLY A 499 9.06 15.91 -16.04
N ALA A 500 9.10 14.68 -16.57
CA ALA A 500 10.29 14.13 -17.20
C ALA A 500 10.77 14.94 -18.40
N LYS A 501 9.86 15.57 -19.17
CA LYS A 501 10.22 16.32 -20.40
C LYS A 501 11.19 17.46 -20.11
N TYR A 502 11.08 18.08 -18.94
CA TYR A 502 11.94 19.20 -18.54
C TYR A 502 13.38 18.77 -18.21
N LEU A 503 13.58 17.54 -17.73
CA LEU A 503 14.92 16.98 -17.48
C LEU A 503 15.70 16.71 -18.77
N PHE A 504 15.01 16.60 -19.90
CA PHE A 504 15.60 16.30 -21.21
C PHE A 504 15.38 17.43 -22.25
N SER A 505 14.91 18.60 -21.81
CA SER A 505 14.67 19.74 -22.69
C SER A 505 15.99 20.30 -23.25
N GLY A 506 16.02 20.57 -24.55
CA GLY A 506 17.18 21.20 -25.21
C GLY A 506 17.41 22.65 -24.78
N GLU A 507 16.40 23.31 -24.21
CA GLU A 507 16.48 24.71 -23.77
C GLU A 507 17.49 24.93 -22.63
N VAL A 508 17.70 23.91 -21.79
CA VAL A 508 18.61 23.98 -20.64
C VAL A 508 20.01 23.44 -20.94
N GLY A 509 20.19 22.85 -22.13
CA GLY A 509 21.45 22.28 -22.62
C GLY A 509 21.30 20.82 -23.01
N THR A 510 22.41 20.18 -23.38
CA THR A 510 22.41 18.77 -23.80
C THR A 510 22.47 17.85 -22.58
N PRO A 511 21.44 17.03 -22.31
CA PRO A 511 21.46 16.06 -21.22
C PRO A 511 22.41 14.90 -21.55
N VAL A 512 23.27 14.57 -20.60
CA VAL A 512 24.27 13.48 -20.70
C VAL A 512 24.11 12.54 -19.51
N VAL A 513 24.07 11.24 -19.78
CA VAL A 513 24.04 10.20 -18.74
C VAL A 513 25.45 9.67 -18.50
N LYS A 514 25.91 9.79 -17.25
CA LYS A 514 27.21 9.28 -16.78
C LYS A 514 27.01 8.08 -15.86
N GLY A 515 28.10 7.38 -15.56
CA GLY A 515 28.10 6.19 -14.70
C GLY A 515 27.92 4.88 -15.45
N ARG A 516 28.19 3.77 -14.75
CA ARG A 516 27.95 2.41 -15.23
C ARG A 516 26.62 1.92 -14.67
N PHE A 517 25.91 1.09 -15.42
CA PHE A 517 24.72 0.42 -14.92
C PHE A 517 25.06 -0.35 -13.62
N PRO A 518 24.21 -0.32 -12.58
CA PRO A 518 22.90 0.33 -12.47
C PRO A 518 22.93 1.75 -11.87
N LYS A 519 24.08 2.42 -11.82
CA LYS A 519 24.30 3.71 -11.10
C LYS A 519 24.36 4.90 -12.06
N TYR A 520 23.36 5.04 -12.93
CA TYR A 520 23.31 6.15 -13.88
C TYR A 520 23.05 7.50 -13.19
N GLN A 521 23.65 8.55 -13.73
CA GLN A 521 23.51 9.93 -13.26
C GLN A 521 23.25 10.85 -14.45
N LEU A 522 22.22 11.69 -14.35
CA LEU A 522 21.84 12.65 -15.39
C LEU A 522 22.49 14.00 -15.13
N PHE A 523 23.15 14.56 -16.14
CA PHE A 523 23.82 15.86 -16.08
C PHE A 523 23.41 16.76 -17.24
N VAL A 524 23.47 18.07 -17.00
CA VAL A 524 23.52 19.10 -18.03
C VAL A 524 24.73 19.99 -17.76
N GLY A 525 25.71 19.96 -18.67
CA GLY A 525 27.02 20.56 -18.43
C GLY A 525 27.71 19.98 -17.19
N LYS A 526 27.99 20.83 -16.19
CA LYS A 526 28.57 20.43 -14.88
C LYS A 526 27.52 20.18 -13.79
N LYS A 527 26.24 20.49 -14.06
CA LYS A 527 25.15 20.37 -13.07
C LYS A 527 24.55 18.98 -13.13
N GLN A 528 24.49 18.30 -12.00
CA GLN A 528 23.76 17.06 -11.87
C GLN A 528 22.27 17.38 -11.74
N LEU A 529 21.41 16.64 -12.43
CA LEU A 529 19.95 16.80 -12.35
C LEU A 529 19.30 15.68 -11.54
N ALA A 530 19.76 14.44 -11.73
CA ALA A 530 19.18 13.28 -11.06
C ALA A 530 20.19 12.13 -10.93
N THR A 531 19.93 11.23 -9.99
CA THR A 531 20.66 9.97 -9.79
C THR A 531 19.70 8.80 -9.75
N LEU A 532 19.97 7.76 -10.54
CA LEU A 532 19.27 6.49 -10.42
C LEU A 532 19.71 5.78 -9.14
N ILE A 533 18.74 5.39 -8.32
CA ILE A 533 18.97 4.66 -7.07
C ILE A 533 18.72 3.17 -7.31
N PRO A 534 19.76 2.32 -7.38
CA PRO A 534 19.62 0.92 -7.80
C PRO A 534 18.72 0.08 -6.91
N GLN A 535 18.61 0.45 -5.62
CA GLN A 535 17.87 -0.33 -4.62
C GLN A 535 16.37 -0.40 -4.91
N TYR A 536 15.81 0.58 -5.63
CA TYR A 536 14.37 0.65 -5.95
C TYR A 536 14.08 1.19 -7.36
N GLY A 537 15.13 1.47 -8.14
CA GLY A 537 15.04 1.84 -9.56
C GLY A 537 14.33 3.16 -9.84
N MET A 538 14.35 4.11 -8.91
CA MET A 538 13.80 5.46 -9.11
C MET A 538 14.90 6.51 -9.13
N LEU A 539 14.56 7.70 -9.62
CA LEU A 539 15.44 8.87 -9.65
C LEU A 539 15.31 9.71 -8.37
N ALA A 540 16.46 10.03 -7.79
CA ALA A 540 16.64 11.07 -6.79
C ALA A 540 17.04 12.38 -7.49
N LEU A 541 16.27 13.46 -7.29
CA LEU A 541 16.57 14.75 -7.89
C LEU A 541 17.67 15.48 -7.09
N SER A 542 18.47 16.28 -7.80
CA SER A 542 19.23 17.38 -7.21
C SER A 542 18.36 18.64 -7.13
N PRO A 543 18.78 19.70 -6.43
CA PRO A 543 18.10 20.99 -6.51
C PRO A 543 17.92 21.50 -7.95
N GLU A 544 18.95 21.36 -8.80
CA GLU A 544 18.88 21.76 -10.20
C GLU A 544 17.86 20.93 -11.01
N GLY A 545 17.77 19.63 -10.75
CA GLY A 545 16.74 18.79 -11.37
C GLY A 545 15.33 19.13 -10.85
N GLY A 546 15.21 19.43 -9.55
CA GLY A 546 13.98 19.88 -8.92
C GLY A 546 13.43 21.16 -9.56
N GLU A 547 14.28 22.15 -9.85
CA GLU A 547 13.89 23.39 -10.56
C GLU A 547 13.29 23.12 -11.94
N LEU A 548 13.81 22.12 -12.65
CA LEU A 548 13.31 21.77 -13.97
C LEU A 548 11.95 21.06 -13.88
N VAL A 549 11.85 20.06 -13.02
CA VAL A 549 10.61 19.28 -12.85
C VAL A 549 9.49 20.15 -12.24
N LEU A 550 9.82 21.17 -11.44
CA LEU A 550 8.87 22.12 -10.87
C LEU A 550 7.99 22.81 -11.94
N LYS A 551 8.47 22.96 -13.17
CA LYS A 551 7.70 23.49 -14.31
C LYS A 551 6.48 22.65 -14.70
N SER A 552 6.37 21.41 -14.20
CA SER A 552 5.19 20.57 -14.39
C SER A 552 4.09 20.85 -13.37
N GLU A 553 4.39 21.56 -12.28
CA GLU A 553 3.52 21.76 -11.12
C GLU A 553 3.07 20.44 -10.44
N LYS A 554 3.69 19.31 -10.79
CA LYS A 554 3.45 17.99 -10.20
C LYS A 554 4.50 17.65 -9.15
N TYR A 555 4.08 16.86 -8.16
CA TYR A 555 4.91 16.45 -7.01
C TYR A 555 5.46 17.64 -6.21
N VAL A 556 4.70 18.74 -6.19
CA VAL A 556 5.05 19.97 -5.47
C VAL A 556 4.42 19.98 -4.08
N VAL A 557 5.20 20.36 -3.08
CA VAL A 557 4.77 20.63 -1.70
C VAL A 557 5.08 22.09 -1.37
N LYS A 558 4.05 22.91 -1.15
CA LYS A 558 4.22 24.32 -0.76
C LYS A 558 4.29 24.42 0.76
N ILE A 559 5.29 25.15 1.27
CA ILE A 559 5.52 25.33 2.71
C ILE A 559 5.45 26.79 3.13
N ASP A 560 5.26 27.00 4.44
CA ASP A 560 5.27 28.32 5.07
C ASP A 560 6.68 28.97 5.05
N ASP A 561 6.80 30.19 5.59
CA ASP A 561 7.96 31.07 5.46
C ASP A 561 9.16 30.69 6.35
N PHE A 562 9.72 29.49 6.13
CA PHE A 562 10.92 29.01 6.82
C PHE A 562 11.88 28.29 5.86
N VAL A 563 13.13 28.14 6.32
CA VAL A 563 14.15 27.34 5.62
C VAL A 563 14.28 26.01 6.36
N PRO A 564 13.94 24.86 5.74
CA PRO A 564 14.07 23.55 6.38
C PRO A 564 15.51 23.27 6.83
N ARG A 565 15.69 22.77 8.05
CA ARG A 565 16.98 22.31 8.61
C ARG A 565 17.05 20.78 8.81
N GLY A 566 16.01 20.09 8.39
CA GLY A 566 15.79 18.65 8.51
C GLY A 566 14.49 18.30 7.81
N SER A 567 13.78 17.29 8.30
CA SER A 567 12.46 16.92 7.77
C SER A 567 11.43 18.04 7.98
N ILE A 568 10.45 18.12 7.07
CA ILE A 568 9.32 19.05 7.14
C ILE A 568 8.16 18.33 7.81
N LEU A 569 7.57 18.95 8.82
CA LEU A 569 6.39 18.43 9.50
C LEU A 569 5.12 18.89 8.78
N ALA A 570 4.04 18.09 8.83
CA ALA A 570 2.76 18.40 8.19
C ALA A 570 2.21 19.81 8.52
N PRO A 571 2.30 20.34 9.75
CA PRO A 571 1.86 21.71 10.05
C PRO A 571 2.57 22.83 9.26
N GLY A 572 3.76 22.54 8.71
CA GLY A 572 4.49 23.49 7.88
C GLY A 572 4.10 23.44 6.41
N VAL A 573 3.20 22.53 6.01
CA VAL A 573 2.71 22.37 4.64
C VAL A 573 1.44 23.19 4.45
N LEU A 574 1.41 24.02 3.42
CA LEU A 574 0.25 24.84 3.05
C LEU A 574 -0.61 24.15 1.99
N GLU A 575 0.02 23.47 1.04
CA GLU A 575 -0.61 22.79 -0.10
C GLU A 575 0.32 21.68 -0.60
N ALA A 576 -0.22 20.56 -1.05
CA ALA A 576 0.56 19.48 -1.64
C ALA A 576 -0.21 18.82 -2.80
N ASP A 577 0.49 18.45 -3.86
CA ASP A 577 -0.11 17.71 -4.97
C ASP A 577 -0.74 16.39 -4.48
N HIS A 578 -2.06 16.23 -4.66
CA HIS A 578 -2.78 15.01 -4.25
C HIS A 578 -2.35 13.76 -5.02
N GLY A 579 -1.57 13.90 -6.10
CA GLY A 579 -0.90 12.79 -6.79
C GLY A 579 0.30 12.21 -6.04
N ILE A 580 0.81 12.87 -5.00
CA ILE A 580 1.94 12.40 -4.19
C ILE A 580 1.52 11.16 -3.38
N ARG A 581 2.36 10.13 -3.42
CA ARG A 581 2.28 8.94 -2.57
C ARG A 581 3.46 8.90 -1.59
N PRO A 582 3.34 8.16 -0.47
CA PRO A 582 4.49 7.90 0.38
C PRO A 582 5.66 7.35 -0.46
N ASN A 583 6.88 7.73 -0.11
CA ASN A 583 8.11 7.47 -0.85
C ASN A 583 8.29 8.15 -2.22
N ASP A 584 7.33 8.91 -2.74
CA ASP A 584 7.58 9.70 -3.96
C ASP A 584 8.68 10.75 -3.72
N GLU A 585 9.43 11.02 -4.78
CA GLU A 585 10.36 12.14 -4.83
C GLU A 585 9.56 13.44 -5.01
N VAL A 586 9.75 14.40 -4.12
CA VAL A 586 8.97 15.65 -4.08
C VAL A 586 9.85 16.88 -4.14
N ILE A 587 9.28 17.94 -4.70
CA ILE A 587 9.88 19.27 -4.77
C ILE A 587 9.15 20.15 -3.78
N VAL A 588 9.90 20.69 -2.82
CA VAL A 588 9.36 21.58 -1.80
C VAL A 588 9.63 23.02 -2.21
N LEU A 589 8.59 23.84 -2.23
CA LEU A 589 8.67 25.26 -2.60
C LEU A 589 8.16 26.13 -1.45
N GLY A 590 9.02 27.01 -0.94
CA GLY A 590 8.66 28.08 0.00
C GLY A 590 9.22 29.42 -0.47
N LYS A 591 8.86 30.50 0.22
CA LYS A 591 9.35 31.86 -0.12
C LYS A 591 10.88 32.00 -0.03
N ARG A 592 11.51 31.21 0.84
CA ARG A 592 12.95 31.30 1.20
C ARG A 592 13.76 30.07 0.83
N ALA A 593 13.11 29.03 0.30
CA ALA A 593 13.78 27.76 0.05
C ALA A 593 13.11 26.97 -1.08
N LEU A 594 13.96 26.30 -1.86
CA LEU A 594 13.61 25.19 -2.74
C LEU A 594 14.31 23.94 -2.23
N CYS A 595 13.56 22.87 -1.96
CA CYS A 595 14.14 21.62 -1.51
C CYS A 595 13.74 20.45 -2.40
N VAL A 596 14.52 19.39 -2.35
CA VAL A 596 14.15 18.08 -2.89
C VAL A 596 14.27 17.04 -1.77
N GLY A 597 13.33 16.11 -1.76
CA GLY A 597 13.21 15.12 -0.68
C GLY A 597 12.25 14.01 -1.03
N ARG A 598 11.90 13.22 -0.02
CA ARG A 598 10.99 12.10 -0.14
C ARG A 598 9.73 12.34 0.69
N ALA A 599 8.57 12.12 0.11
CA ALA A 599 7.30 12.15 0.84
C ALA A 599 7.24 11.02 1.87
N ALA A 600 6.82 11.33 3.09
CA ALA A 600 6.54 10.35 4.14
C ALA A 600 5.04 10.01 4.26
N MET A 601 4.17 10.81 3.63
CA MET A 601 2.71 10.65 3.60
C MET A 601 2.14 11.03 2.23
N SER A 602 0.84 10.79 1.98
CA SER A 602 0.18 11.22 0.72
C SER A 602 0.03 12.74 0.70
N GLY A 603 -0.11 13.35 -0.48
CA GLY A 603 -0.31 14.80 -0.59
C GLY A 603 -1.52 15.30 0.19
N LYS A 604 -2.66 14.61 0.08
CA LYS A 604 -3.89 14.92 0.85
C LYS A 604 -3.69 14.77 2.36
N GLU A 605 -2.85 13.84 2.79
CA GLU A 605 -2.51 13.68 4.20
C GLU A 605 -1.60 14.81 4.72
N MET A 606 -0.69 15.33 3.89
CA MET A 606 0.16 16.48 4.25
C MET A 606 -0.68 17.71 4.59
N GLU A 607 -1.74 17.98 3.83
CA GLU A 607 -2.61 19.14 4.04
C GLU A 607 -3.53 18.98 5.25
N LYS A 608 -3.98 17.76 5.54
CA LYS A 608 -5.01 17.50 6.55
C LYS A 608 -4.46 17.15 7.93
N SER A 609 -3.18 16.78 8.02
CA SER A 609 -2.57 16.33 9.28
C SER A 609 -1.99 17.51 10.06
N GLY A 610 -2.25 17.55 11.36
CA GLY A 610 -1.68 18.55 12.27
C GLY A 610 -0.32 18.18 12.85
N ARG A 611 0.35 17.14 12.34
CA ARG A 611 1.59 16.56 12.89
C ARG A 611 2.16 15.47 11.99
N GLY A 612 3.31 14.95 12.38
CA GLY A 612 4.04 13.91 11.66
C GLY A 612 4.95 14.50 10.59
N VAL A 613 5.91 13.69 10.16
CA VAL A 613 6.84 14.07 9.08
C VAL A 613 6.11 14.00 7.74
N ALA A 614 6.03 15.12 7.02
CA ALA A 614 5.47 15.19 5.68
C ALA A 614 6.52 14.86 4.61
N VAL A 615 7.71 15.45 4.74
CA VAL A 615 8.81 15.27 3.77
C VAL A 615 10.13 15.07 4.49
N ASP A 616 10.83 14.00 4.14
CA ASP A 616 12.24 13.81 4.51
C ASP A 616 13.14 14.53 3.50
N VAL A 617 13.75 15.64 3.92
CA VAL A 617 14.47 16.56 3.04
C VAL A 617 15.90 16.09 2.83
N ARG A 618 16.32 15.98 1.57
CA ARG A 618 17.70 15.57 1.21
C ARG A 618 18.60 16.77 0.88
N HIS A 619 18.09 17.74 0.13
CA HIS A 619 18.85 18.94 -0.25
C HIS A 619 18.00 20.19 -0.12
N VAL A 620 18.63 21.28 0.31
CA VAL A 620 18.00 22.61 0.49
C VAL A 620 18.80 23.65 -0.28
N LYS A 621 18.12 24.40 -1.14
CA LYS A 621 18.64 25.60 -1.79
C LYS A 621 17.89 26.81 -1.22
N LYS A 622 18.63 27.76 -0.64
CA LYS A 622 18.03 29.03 -0.17
C LYS A 622 17.71 29.91 -1.38
N LEU A 623 16.54 30.53 -1.38
CA LEU A 623 16.08 31.47 -2.40
C LEU A 623 16.33 32.92 -2.00
#